data_AF-A0A6J4HRQ0-F1
#
_entry.id   AF-A0A6J4HRQ0-F1
#
_cell.length_a   1.000
_cell.length_b   1.000
_cell.length_c   1.000
_cell.angle_alpha   90.00
_cell.angle_beta   90.00
_cell.angle_gamma   90.00
#
_symmetry.space_group_name_H-M   'P 1'
#
loop_
_entity.id
_entity.type
_entity.pdbx_description
1 polymer ?
#
loop_
_entity_poly.entity_id
_entity_poly.type
_entity_poly.pdbx_seq_one_letter_code
_entity_poly.pdbx_strand_id
1 'polypeptide(L)' 'MARRGDPYTEIVRLADERRVDAVVVGASTKAGHRIVGSLAGRLVRAGKWPVTVVP' A
#
# COMPACT_ATOMS: atom_id res chain seq x y z
N MET A 1 -1.64 -6.18 15.28
CA MET A 1 -1.30 -7.44 14.57
C MET A 1 -0.43 -7.08 13.37
N ALA A 2 0.73 -7.70 13.18
CA ALA A 2 1.60 -7.42 12.04
C ALA A 2 1.68 -8.68 11.16
N ARG A 3 1.41 -8.54 9.85
CA ARG A 3 1.66 -9.60 8.85
C ARG A 3 3.13 -9.52 8.43
N ARG A 4 3.78 -10.66 8.25
CA ARG A 4 5.17 -10.75 7.73
C ARG A 4 5.11 -11.00 6.21
N GLY A 5 5.96 -10.33 5.44
CA GLY A 5 6.02 -10.47 3.98
C GLY A 5 6.26 -9.13 3.27
N ASP A 6 6.19 -9.14 1.92
CA ASP A 6 6.19 -7.93 1.11
C ASP A 6 4.92 -7.10 1.39
N PRO A 7 5.03 -5.84 1.84
CA PRO A 7 3.88 -5.04 2.23
C PRO A 7 2.83 -4.89 1.14
N TYR A 8 3.24 -4.75 -0.13
CA TYR A 8 2.32 -4.61 -1.25
C TYR A 8 1.45 -5.86 -1.41
N THR A 9 2.10 -7.03 -1.42
CA THR A 9 1.41 -8.32 -1.59
C THR A 9 0.40 -8.56 -0.48
N GLU A 10 0.76 -8.32 0.78
CA GLU A 10 -0.16 -8.53 1.90
C GLU A 10 -1.32 -7.52 1.92
N ILE A 11 -1.10 -6.27 1.51
CA ILE A 11 -2.18 -5.28 1.38
C ILE A 11 -3.15 -5.69 0.28
N VAL A 12 -2.65 -6.09 -0.89
CA VAL A 12 -3.50 -6.54 -2.00
C VAL A 12 -4.33 -7.74 -1.57
N ARG A 13 -3.70 -8.75 -0.96
CA ARG A 13 -4.40 -9.95 -0.48
C ARG A 13 -5.49 -9.59 0.52
N LEU A 14 -5.18 -8.76 1.52
CA LEU A 14 -6.15 -8.36 2.53
C LEU A 14 -7.31 -7.55 1.94
N ALA A 15 -7.01 -6.64 1.01
CA ALA A 15 -8.02 -5.82 0.35
C ALA A 15 -8.97 -6.68 -0.51
N ASP A 16 -8.44 -7.67 -1.23
CA ASP A 16 -9.22 -8.68 -1.97
C ASP A 16 -10.06 -9.55 -1.01
N GLU A 17 -9.44 -10.09 0.05
CA GLU A 17 -10.11 -10.91 1.09
C GLU A 17 -11.29 -10.18 1.74
N ARG A 18 -11.13 -8.87 1.99
CA ARG A 18 -12.11 -8.06 2.73
C ARG A 18 -13.04 -7.27 1.82
N ARG A 19 -12.83 -7.30 0.50
CA ARG A 19 -13.60 -6.57 -0.51
C ARG A 19 -13.74 -5.09 -0.15
N VAL A 20 -12.61 -4.44 0.08
CA VAL A 20 -12.60 -3.02 0.46
C VAL A 20 -12.98 -2.14 -0.72
N ASP A 21 -13.68 -1.04 -0.45
CA ASP A 21 -14.03 -0.05 -1.47
C ASP A 21 -12.88 0.92 -1.77
N ALA A 22 -11.92 1.06 -0.86
CA ALA A 22 -10.77 1.95 -1.00
C ALA A 22 -9.59 1.55 -0.09
N VAL A 23 -8.41 2.06 -0.42
CA VAL A 23 -7.18 1.91 0.37
C VAL A 23 -6.60 3.28 0.70
N VAL A 24 -6.29 3.52 1.98
CA VAL A 24 -5.64 4.76 2.44
C VAL A 24 -4.26 4.44 2.98
N VAL A 25 -3.23 5.12 2.49
CA VAL A 25 -1.84 4.94 2.94
C VAL A 25 -1.17 6.27 3.21
N GLY A 26 -0.29 6.30 4.22
CA GLY A 26 0.56 7.44 4.49
C GLY A 26 1.68 7.60 3.45
N ALA A 27 2.02 8.84 3.13
CA ALA A 27 3.19 9.17 2.35
C ALA A 27 4.44 8.75 3.12
N SER A 28 5.39 8.13 2.43
CA SER A 28 6.66 7.76 3.05
C SER A 28 7.52 9.02 3.24
N THR A 29 7.37 9.69 4.38
CA THR A 29 8.13 10.90 4.74
C THR A 29 9.52 10.60 5.31
N LYS A 30 9.79 9.36 5.73
CA LYS A 30 11.10 8.95 6.25
C LYS A 30 12.06 8.58 5.12
N ALA A 31 13.09 9.39 4.94
CA ALA A 31 14.16 9.27 3.94
C ALA A 31 14.99 7.96 3.96
N GLY A 32 14.71 7.01 4.87
CA GLY A 32 15.57 5.84 5.14
C GLY A 32 15.28 4.55 4.37
N HIS A 33 14.15 4.41 3.65
CA HIS A 33 13.80 3.14 2.95
C HIS A 33 13.46 3.33 1.46
N ARG A 34 14.19 4.22 0.77
CA ARG A 34 14.03 4.51 -0.66
C ARG A 34 14.50 3.35 -1.58
N ILE A 35 14.26 2.09 -1.20
CA ILE A 35 14.98 0.91 -1.76
C ILE A 35 14.18 0.07 -2.76
N VAL A 36 12.85 0.19 -2.90
CA VAL A 36 12.09 -0.66 -3.88
C VAL A 36 11.04 0.10 -4.69
N GLY A 37 10.91 1.42 -4.47
CA GLY A 37 9.80 2.22 -4.97
C GLY A 37 8.77 2.46 -3.86
N SER A 38 8.10 3.61 -3.89
CA SER A 38 7.09 3.96 -2.88
C SER A 38 5.97 2.93 -2.89
N LEU A 39 5.68 2.29 -1.74
CA LEU A 39 4.53 1.40 -1.58
C LEU A 39 3.24 2.09 -2.04
N ALA A 40 3.06 3.36 -1.64
CA ALA A 40 1.94 4.18 -2.10
C ALA A 40 1.94 4.32 -3.62
N GLY A 41 3.10 4.61 -4.23
CA GLY A 41 3.22 4.68 -5.68
C GLY A 41 2.91 3.34 -6.38
N ARG A 42 3.31 2.21 -5.80
CA ARG A 42 3.03 0.87 -6.32
C ARG A 42 1.53 0.54 -6.25
N LEU A 43 0.86 0.91 -5.15
CA LEU A 43 -0.58 0.76 -4.97
C LEU A 43 -1.36 1.63 -5.97
N VAL A 44 -0.98 2.90 -6.13
CA VAL A 44 -1.59 3.82 -7.10
C VAL A 44 -1.43 3.30 -8.52
N ARG A 45 -0.22 2.84 -8.90
CA ARG A 45 0.04 2.29 -10.25
C ARG A 45 -0.69 0.99 -10.53
N ALA A 46 -0.94 0.17 -9.51
CA ALA A 46 -1.68 -1.07 -9.67
C ALA A 46 -3.17 -0.84 -10.01
N GLY A 47 -3.73 0.31 -9.61
CA GLY A 47 -5.08 0.75 -10.04
C GLY A 47 -6.23 -0.18 -9.63
N LYS A 48 -6.02 -1.07 -8.67
CA LYS A 48 -7.00 -2.07 -8.24
C LYS A 48 -8.19 -1.47 -7.48
N TRP A 49 -7.95 -0.41 -6.72
CA TRP A 49 -8.93 0.30 -5.90
C TRP A 49 -8.65 1.81 -5.96
N PRO A 50 -9.63 2.66 -5.61
CA PRO A 50 -9.34 4.02 -5.19
C PRO A 50 -8.27 4.05 -4.09
N VAL A 51 -7.14 4.70 -4.35
CA VAL A 51 -6.04 4.86 -3.38
C VAL A 51 -5.92 6.32 -2.98
N THR A 52 -6.03 6.60 -1.69
CA THR A 52 -5.72 7.92 -1.12
C THR A 52 -4.35 7.89 -0.47
N VAL A 53 -3.49 8.83 -0.87
CA VAL A 53 -2.18 9.04 -0.23
C VAL A 53 -2.30 10.27 0.66
N VAL A 54 -2.15 10.08 1.97
CA VAL A 54 -2.16 11.18 2.94
C VAL A 54 -0.73 11.60 3.28
N PRO A 55 -0.40 12.91 3.31
CA PRO A 55 0.94 13.40 3.64
C PRO A 55 1.46 12.94 5.01
#